data_AF-A0A819BY12-F1
#
_entry.id   AF-A0A819BY12-F1
#
_cell.length_a   1.000
_cell.length_b   1.000
_cell.length_c   1.000
_cell.angle_alpha   90.00
_cell.angle_beta   90.00
_cell.angle_gamma   90.00
#
_symmetry.space_group_name_H-M   'P 1'
#
loop_
_entity.id
_entity.type
_entity.pdbx_description
1 polymer ?
#
loop_
_entity_poly.entity_id
_entity_poly.type
_entity_poly.pdbx_seq_one_letter_code
_entity_poly.pdbx_strand_id
1 'polypeptide(L)'
;MMVGLPARGKTYMARKLARYLHWIGIKTQVFNVGDYRRDAVKVYAGKEFFDPDNVEAVAIRQQCAQNALEDMCSFLQSQGEVAIFDATNTTRERRRTIHKYCTEICCFRVFFVESICDSPEVIQANIR
;
A
#
# COMPACT_ATOMS: atom_id res chain seq x y z
N MET A 1 0.54 -6.36 -4.72
CA MET A 1 0.15 -4.95 -4.57
C MET A 1 -1.35 -4.86 -4.31
N MET A 2 -1.75 -4.21 -3.21
CA MET A 2 -3.17 -4.01 -2.88
C MET A 2 -3.75 -2.86 -3.69
N VAL A 3 -5.01 -2.98 -4.10
CA VAL A 3 -5.76 -1.95 -4.84
C VAL A 3 -7.16 -1.84 -4.24
N GLY A 4 -7.68 -0.61 -4.16
CA GLY A 4 -9.08 -0.35 -3.81
C GLY A 4 -9.26 0.87 -2.90
N LEU A 5 -10.51 1.32 -2.83
CA LEU A 5 -10.90 2.49 -2.05
C LEU A 5 -10.63 2.30 -0.53
N PRO A 6 -10.56 3.39 0.27
CA PRO A 6 -10.52 3.29 1.72
C PRO A 6 -11.66 2.45 2.30
N ALA A 7 -11.46 1.87 3.50
CA ALA A 7 -12.44 1.02 4.20
C ALA A 7 -12.92 -0.25 3.46
N ARG A 8 -12.13 -0.74 2.48
CA ARG A 8 -12.44 -1.97 1.72
C ARG A 8 -11.62 -3.19 2.16
N GLY A 9 -11.21 -3.26 3.42
CA GLY A 9 -10.52 -4.46 3.96
C GLY A 9 -9.12 -4.77 3.43
N LYS A 10 -8.50 -3.88 2.63
CA LYS A 10 -7.17 -4.10 2.04
C LYS A 10 -6.10 -4.44 3.08
N THR A 11 -5.97 -3.63 4.12
CA THR A 11 -4.99 -3.87 5.20
C THR A 11 -5.26 -5.16 5.96
N TYR A 12 -6.54 -5.51 6.15
CA TYR A 12 -6.90 -6.78 6.77
C TYR A 12 -6.46 -7.97 5.92
N MET A 13 -6.76 -7.96 4.62
CA MET A 13 -6.33 -9.00 3.69
C MET A 13 -4.81 -9.07 3.57
N ALA A 14 -4.14 -7.92 3.45
CA ALA A 14 -2.68 -7.84 3.39
C ALA A 14 -2.01 -8.51 4.60
N ARG A 15 -2.49 -8.20 5.82
CA ARG A 15 -1.97 -8.80 7.05
C ARG A 15 -2.31 -10.29 7.18
N LYS A 16 -3.52 -10.72 6.78
CA LYS A 16 -3.87 -12.14 6.76
C LYS A 16 -3.01 -12.93 5.78
N LEU A 17 -2.82 -12.40 4.57
CA LEU A 17 -1.98 -13.01 3.54
C LEU A 17 -0.52 -13.09 4.01
N ALA A 18 0.03 -12.03 4.58
CA ALA A 18 1.38 -12.04 5.14
C ALA A 18 1.55 -13.11 6.22
N ARG A 19 0.61 -13.22 7.16
CA ARG A 19 0.64 -14.25 8.21
C ARG A 19 0.61 -15.66 7.63
N TYR A 20 -0.25 -15.90 6.64
CA TYR A 20 -0.34 -17.21 5.99
C TYR A 20 0.96 -17.57 5.27
N LEU A 21 1.52 -16.65 4.48
CA LEU A 21 2.77 -16.86 3.75
C LEU A 21 3.94 -17.11 4.72
N HIS A 22 4.00 -16.35 5.81
CA HIS A 22 4.99 -16.57 6.87
C HIS A 22 4.84 -17.95 7.52
N TRP A 23 3.60 -18.40 7.78
CA TRP A 23 3.32 -19.70 8.37
C TRP A 23 3.81 -20.87 7.51
N ILE A 24 3.72 -20.77 6.18
CA ILE A 24 4.26 -21.78 5.25
C ILE A 24 5.76 -21.60 4.96
N GLY A 25 6.44 -20.69 5.65
CA GLY A 25 7.89 -20.51 5.57
C GLY A 25 8.38 -19.46 4.56
N ILE A 26 7.49 -18.69 3.94
CA ILE A 26 7.85 -17.66 2.96
C ILE A 26 8.13 -16.32 3.67
N LYS A 27 9.34 -15.79 3.51
CA LYS A 27 9.76 -14.50 4.10
C LYS A 27 8.96 -13.35 3.48
N THR A 28 7.94 -12.91 4.22
CA THR A 28 6.94 -11.95 3.74
C THR A 28 6.85 -10.72 4.64
N GLN A 29 6.76 -9.52 4.06
CA GLN A 29 6.56 -8.28 4.79
C GLN A 29 5.49 -7.38 4.14
N VAL A 30 4.73 -6.66 4.98
CA VAL A 30 3.72 -5.68 4.54
C VAL A 30 4.31 -4.27 4.62
N PHE A 31 4.20 -3.52 3.53
CA PHE A 31 4.61 -2.12 3.43
C PHE A 31 3.35 -1.27 3.30
N ASN A 32 2.85 -0.75 4.43
CA ASN A 32 1.62 0.04 4.47
C ASN A 32 1.95 1.53 4.38
N VAL A 33 1.63 2.16 3.25
CA VAL A 33 1.95 3.59 3.01
C VAL A 33 1.28 4.52 4.03
N GLY A 34 0.19 4.08 4.67
CA GLY A 34 -0.45 4.81 5.76
C GLY A 34 0.36 4.86 7.05
N ASP A 35 1.19 3.84 7.33
CA ASP A 35 2.15 3.85 8.45
C ASP A 35 3.22 4.92 8.20
N TYR A 36 3.87 4.90 7.03
CA TYR A 36 4.84 5.93 6.61
C TYR A 36 4.28 7.36 6.72
N ARG A 37 3.01 7.55 6.34
CA ARG A 37 2.33 8.84 6.49
C ARG A 37 2.14 9.24 7.95
N ARG A 38 1.74 8.31 8.82
CA ARG A 38 1.57 8.59 10.26
C ARG A 38 2.89 8.96 10.93
N ASP A 39 3.98 8.35 10.49
CA ASP A 39 5.32 8.65 11.00
C ASP A 39 5.84 10.00 10.48
N ALA A 40 5.57 10.32 9.21
CA ALA A 40 5.96 11.60 8.60
C ALA A 40 5.15 12.78 9.14
N VAL A 41 3.88 12.58 9.50
CA VAL A 41 2.98 13.64 9.96
C VAL A 41 2.53 13.35 11.39
N LYS A 42 3.30 13.88 12.36
CA LYS A 42 3.10 13.65 13.82
C LYS A 42 1.74 14.15 14.35
N VAL A 43 1.07 15.05 13.64
CA VAL A 43 -0.26 15.56 13.99
C VAL A 43 -1.29 14.95 13.05
N TYR A 44 -2.42 14.49 13.59
CA TYR A 44 -3.52 13.94 12.80
C TYR A 44 -3.99 14.98 11.78
N ALA A 45 -3.55 14.84 10.53
CA ALA A 45 -3.97 15.73 9.47
C ALA A 45 -5.40 15.35 9.09
N GLY A 46 -6.33 16.30 9.23
CA GLY A 46 -7.75 16.11 8.96
C GLY A 46 -8.04 15.77 7.50
N LYS A 47 -9.31 15.82 7.11
CA LYS A 47 -9.74 15.51 5.73
C LYS A 47 -8.98 16.33 4.68
N GLU A 48 -8.58 17.56 5.01
CA GLU A 48 -7.81 18.49 4.18
C GLU A 48 -6.47 17.92 3.70
N PHE A 49 -5.88 16.97 4.42
CA PHE A 49 -4.64 16.30 4.00
C PHE A 49 -4.83 15.43 2.75
N PHE A 50 -6.06 14.97 2.51
CA PHE A 50 -6.36 14.13 1.36
C PHE A 50 -6.92 14.93 0.18
N ASP A 51 -7.02 16.24 0.33
CA ASP A 51 -7.41 17.15 -0.74
C ASP A 51 -6.39 17.07 -1.89
N PRO A 52 -6.84 16.85 -3.15
CA PRO A 52 -5.95 16.86 -4.30
C PRO A 52 -5.33 18.23 -4.60
N ASP A 53 -5.96 19.32 -4.18
CA ASP A 53 -5.50 20.70 -4.43
C ASP A 53 -4.47 21.17 -3.39
N ASN A 54 -4.32 20.42 -2.29
CA ASN A 54 -3.29 20.66 -1.30
C ASN A 54 -1.92 20.12 -1.78
N VAL A 55 -1.17 20.97 -2.47
CA VAL A 55 0.14 20.65 -3.06
C VAL A 55 1.13 20.08 -2.04
N GLU A 56 1.18 20.64 -0.83
CA GLU A 56 2.07 20.17 0.23
C GLU A 56 1.69 18.75 0.68
N ALA A 57 0.41 18.51 0.95
CA ALA A 57 -0.06 17.19 1.36
C ALA A 57 0.06 16.14 0.24
N VAL A 58 -0.08 16.55 -1.03
CA VAL A 58 0.24 15.70 -2.19
C VAL A 58 1.72 15.31 -2.18
N ALA A 59 2.63 16.28 -2.01
CA ALA A 59 4.07 16.03 -1.99
C ALA A 59 4.46 15.07 -0.85
N ILE A 60 3.95 15.29 0.37
CA ILE A 60 4.20 14.40 1.52
C ILE A 60 3.69 12.98 1.22
N ARG A 61 2.47 12.83 0.68
CA ARG A 61 1.92 11.51 0.32
C ARG A 61 2.75 10.80 -0.75
N GLN A 62 3.25 11.55 -1.74
CA GLN A 62 4.13 11.01 -2.77
C GLN A 62 5.45 10.52 -2.16
N GLN A 63 6.07 11.31 -1.28
CA GLN A 63 7.30 10.95 -0.58
C GLN A 63 7.12 9.70 0.30
N CYS A 64 6.04 9.63 1.09
CA CYS A 64 5.74 8.46 1.92
C CYS A 64 5.62 7.19 1.07
N ALA A 65 4.97 7.30 -0.08
CA ALA A 65 4.78 6.18 -0.97
C ALA A 65 6.07 5.79 -1.72
N GLN A 66 6.99 6.73 -1.93
CA GLN A 66 8.32 6.48 -2.46
C GLN A 66 9.20 5.76 -1.43
N ASN A 67 9.26 6.25 -0.18
CA ASN A 67 10.02 5.62 0.90
C ASN A 67 9.56 4.17 1.13
N ALA A 68 8.24 3.94 1.14
CA ALA A 68 7.68 2.60 1.26
C ALA A 68 8.08 1.68 0.09
N LEU A 69 8.25 2.23 -1.12
CA LEU A 69 8.67 1.47 -2.29
C LEU A 69 10.16 1.11 -2.21
N GLU A 70 11.00 2.03 -1.76
CA GLU A 70 12.45 1.83 -1.57
C GLU A 70 12.74 0.78 -0.49
N ASP A 71 12.05 0.84 0.65
CA ASP A 71 12.15 -0.17 1.70
C ASP A 71 11.67 -1.54 1.21
N MET A 72 10.59 -1.57 0.42
CA MET A 72 10.07 -2.79 -0.20
C MET A 72 11.11 -3.42 -1.14
N CYS A 73 11.74 -2.61 -1.99
CA CYS A 73 12.79 -3.08 -2.88
C CYS A 73 14.01 -3.61 -2.11
N SER A 74 14.44 -2.88 -1.08
CA SER A 74 15.58 -3.28 -0.24
C SER A 74 15.32 -4.61 0.47
N PHE A 75 14.09 -4.82 0.95
CA PHE A 75 13.68 -6.11 1.53
C PHE A 75 13.73 -7.24 0.51
N LEU A 76 13.18 -7.05 -0.69
CA LEU A 76 13.15 -8.07 -1.75
C LEU A 76 14.52 -8.36 -2.35
N GLN A 77 15.43 -7.38 -2.38
CA GLN A 77 16.81 -7.57 -2.87
C GLN A 77 17.73 -8.27 -1.85
N SER A 78 17.34 -8.28 -0.58
CA SER A 78 18.13 -8.91 0.48
C SER A 78 17.65 -10.33 0.75
N GLN A 79 16.73 -10.49 1.71
CA GLN A 79 16.29 -11.78 2.21
C GLN A 79 14.79 -12.00 2.06
N GLY A 80 14.03 -11.02 1.55
CA GLY A 80 12.59 -11.10 1.37
C GLY A 80 12.20 -11.85 0.11
N GLU A 81 11.13 -12.64 0.18
CA GLU A 81 10.60 -13.40 -0.95
C GLU A 81 9.31 -12.76 -1.49
N VAL A 82 8.45 -12.25 -0.59
CA VAL A 82 7.18 -11.63 -0.97
C VAL A 82 7.00 -10.30 -0.22
N ALA A 83 6.73 -9.24 -0.96
CA ALA A 83 6.38 -7.96 -0.37
C ALA A 83 4.95 -7.54 -0.72
N ILE A 84 4.19 -7.16 0.30
CA ILE A 84 2.80 -6.70 0.14
C ILE A 84 2.77 -5.18 0.29
N PHE A 85 2.76 -4.48 -0.85
CA PHE A 85 2.57 -3.04 -0.91
C PHE A 85 1.08 -2.68 -0.67
N ASP A 86 0.76 -2.17 0.52
CA ASP A 86 -0.59 -1.82 0.98
C ASP A 86 -0.83 -0.32 0.90
N ALA A 87 -1.53 0.08 -0.17
CA ALA A 87 -2.02 1.43 -0.42
C ALA A 87 -3.33 1.37 -1.21
N THR A 88 -3.93 2.53 -1.52
CA THR A 88 -5.15 2.58 -2.34
C THR A 88 -4.88 2.20 -3.80
N ASN A 89 -3.79 2.71 -4.39
CA ASN A 89 -3.37 2.42 -5.77
C ASN A 89 -4.51 2.48 -6.81
N THR A 90 -5.47 3.39 -6.61
CA THR A 90 -6.75 3.43 -7.34
C THR A 90 -6.60 3.93 -8.78
N THR A 91 -5.59 4.76 -9.08
CA THR A 91 -5.38 5.28 -10.45
C THR A 91 -4.58 4.32 -11.30
N ARG A 92 -4.96 4.20 -12.59
CA ARG A 92 -4.23 3.37 -13.57
C ARG A 92 -2.79 3.85 -13.75
N GLU A 93 -2.58 5.16 -13.75
CA GLU A 93 -1.26 5.77 -13.86
C GLU A 93 -0.33 5.32 -12.74
N ARG A 94 -0.76 5.43 -11.48
CA ARG A 94 0.02 4.97 -10.32
C ARG A 94 0.40 3.50 -10.45
N ARG A 95 -0.54 2.64 -10.87
CA ARG A 95 -0.28 1.21 -11.06
C ARG A 95 0.70 0.93 -12.19
N ARG A 96 0.61 1.65 -13.31
CA ARG A 96 1.58 1.52 -14.42
C ARG A 96 2.98 1.93 -13.98
N THR A 97 3.11 3.06 -13.28
CA THR A 97 4.41 3.55 -12.79
C THR A 97 5.06 2.55 -11.85
N ILE A 98 4.32 2.05 -10.86
CA ILE A 98 4.89 1.08 -9.90
C ILE A 98 5.16 -0.26 -10.59
N HIS A 99 4.27 -0.74 -11.48
CA HIS A 99 4.50 -1.97 -12.24
C HIS A 99 5.79 -1.87 -13.06
N LYS A 100 5.94 -0.81 -13.86
CA LYS A 100 7.13 -0.56 -14.68
C LYS A 100 8.40 -0.56 -13.83
N TYR A 101 8.39 0.18 -12.72
CA TYR A 101 9.52 0.24 -11.80
C TYR A 101 9.87 -1.15 -11.24
N CYS A 102 8.89 -1.89 -10.72
CA CYS A 102 9.13 -3.21 -10.16
C CYS A 102 9.61 -4.22 -11.20
N THR A 103 9.05 -4.23 -12.41
CA THR A 103 9.37 -5.25 -13.42
C THR A 103 10.61 -4.93 -14.24
N GLU A 104 10.81 -3.68 -14.65
CA GLU A 104 11.89 -3.29 -15.56
C GLU A 104 13.17 -2.86 -14.82
N ILE A 105 13.02 -2.21 -13.67
CA ILE A 105 14.18 -1.68 -12.91
C ILE A 105 14.61 -2.68 -11.84
N CYS A 106 13.66 -3.23 -11.09
CA CYS A 106 13.97 -4.12 -9.97
C CYS A 106 13.93 -5.62 -10.32
N CYS A 107 13.47 -5.98 -11.53
CA CYS A 107 13.32 -7.37 -11.98
C CYS A 107 12.42 -8.25 -11.08
N PHE A 108 11.41 -7.65 -10.44
CA PHE A 108 10.44 -8.36 -9.60
C PHE A 108 9.20 -8.81 -10.39
N ARG A 109 8.54 -9.86 -9.91
CA ARG A 109 7.19 -10.21 -10.36
C ARG A 109 6.15 -9.41 -9.60
N VAL A 110 5.12 -8.93 -10.29
CA VAL A 110 4.05 -8.12 -9.71
C VAL A 110 2.72 -8.86 -9.82
N PHE A 111 2.01 -8.97 -8.70
CA PHE A 111 0.64 -9.48 -8.63
C PHE A 111 -0.27 -8.44 -7.96
N PHE A 112 -1.41 -8.13 -8.57
CA PHE A 112 -2.40 -7.17 -8.03
C PHE A 112 -3.53 -7.90 -7.31
N VAL A 113 -3.92 -7.38 -6.14
CA VAL A 113 -5.09 -7.83 -5.39
C VAL A 113 -6.00 -6.63 -5.19
N GLU A 114 -7.10 -6.59 -5.93
CA GLU A 114 -8.10 -5.52 -5.85
C GLU A 114 -9.27 -5.94 -4.96
N SER A 115 -9.59 -5.09 -3.98
CA SER A 115 -10.77 -5.23 -3.15
C SER A 115 -11.88 -4.34 -3.65
N ILE A 116 -12.90 -4.95 -4.24
CA ILE A 116 -14.13 -4.29 -4.67
C ILE A 116 -15.24 -4.73 -3.72
N CYS A 117 -15.91 -3.75 -3.15
CA CYS A 117 -17.08 -3.95 -2.31
C CYS A 117 -17.99 -2.77 -2.61
N ASP A 118 -19.30 -2.97 -2.67
CA ASP A 118 -20.27 -1.87 -2.85
C ASP A 118 -21.37 -1.91 -1.78
N SER A 119 -21.34 -2.90 -0.88
CA SER A 119 -22.28 -3.01 0.24
C SER A 119 -22.03 -1.92 1.30
N PRO A 120 -23.00 -1.01 1.54
CA PRO A 120 -22.86 0.04 2.56
C PRO A 120 -22.65 -0.52 3.97
N GLU A 121 -23.30 -1.65 4.28
CA GLU A 121 -23.20 -2.31 5.59
C GLU A 121 -21.76 -2.78 5.86
N VAL A 122 -21.13 -3.41 4.87
CA VAL A 122 -19.74 -3.87 4.96
C VAL A 122 -18.77 -2.69 5.07
N ILE A 123 -19.02 -1.59 4.34
CA ILE A 123 -18.23 -0.36 4.45
C ILE A 123 -18.31 0.21 5.86
N GLN A 124 -19.53 0.37 6.38
CA GLN A 124 -19.75 0.93 7.71
C GLN A 124 -19.12 0.07 8.79
N ALA A 125 -19.23 -1.26 8.68
CA ALA A 125 -18.58 -2.20 9.58
C ALA A 125 -17.04 -2.08 9.55
N ASN A 126 -16.45 -1.75 8.39
CA ASN A 126 -15.00 -1.56 8.25
C ASN A 126 -14.50 -0.18 8.71
N ILE A 127 -15.39 0.79 8.94
CA ILE A 127 -15.05 2.13 9.44
C ILE A 127 -15.08 2.17 10.98
N ARG A 128 -15.96 1.37 11.61
CA ARG A 128 -16.04 1.21 13.07
C ARG A 128 -14.77 0.60 13.64
#